data_AF-C9RHP4-F1
#
_entry.id   AF-C9RHP4-F1
#
_cell.length_a   1.000
_cell.length_b   1.000
_cell.length_c   1.000
_cell.angle_alpha   90.00
_cell.angle_beta   90.00
_cell.angle_gamma   90.00
#
_symmetry.space_group_name_H-M   'P 1'
#
loop_
_entity.id
_entity.type
_entity.pdbx_description
1 polymer ?
#
loop_
_entity_poly.entity_id
_entity_poly.type
_entity_poly.pdbx_seq_one_letter_code
_entity_poly.pdbx_strand_id
1 'polypeptide(L)'
;MQIYEIVPDTNFLIYVFKHKINFDYEIERALNTKFRIILLSPVKRELEELLKNKDLKGKERLAVSLALSKIKNYDIVECEGYADDAILNYALKKDNVIVATNDKELKTKLMENNIPVMVVRQKKYFEVFGMV
;
A
#
# COMPACT_ATOMS: atom_id res chain seq x y z
N MET A 1 7.65 -7.18 21.24
CA MET A 1 6.56 -6.70 20.37
C MET A 1 6.91 -7.07 18.95
N GLN A 2 6.00 -7.72 18.24
CA GLN A 2 6.13 -8.05 16.83
C GLN A 2 6.08 -6.78 15.98
N ILE A 3 6.84 -6.71 14.90
CA ILE A 3 6.84 -5.59 13.96
C ILE A 3 6.21 -6.10 12.66
N TYR A 4 5.17 -5.43 12.18
CA TYR A 4 4.52 -5.75 10.91
C TYR A 4 5.11 -4.94 9.75
N GLU A 5 5.18 -5.57 8.58
CA GLU A 5 5.52 -4.91 7.33
C GLU A 5 4.25 -4.54 6.57
N ILE A 6 4.05 -3.26 6.34
CA ILE A 6 2.91 -2.76 5.56
C ILE A 6 3.38 -2.57 4.13
N VAL A 7 2.81 -3.34 3.21
CA VAL A 7 3.13 -3.32 1.78
C VAL A 7 1.95 -2.70 1.03
N PRO A 8 2.00 -1.41 0.68
CA PRO A 8 0.91 -0.76 -0.03
C PRO A 8 1.00 -0.94 -1.54
N ASP A 9 -0.15 -1.09 -2.19
CA ASP A 9 -0.32 -1.00 -3.63
C ASP A 9 -0.41 0.47 -4.11
N THR A 10 -0.09 0.71 -5.38
CA THR A 10 -0.15 1.99 -6.10
C THR A 10 -1.51 2.66 -5.92
N ASN A 11 -2.60 1.94 -6.19
CA ASN A 11 -3.96 2.49 -6.14
C ASN A 11 -4.38 2.87 -4.71
N PHE A 12 -3.94 2.09 -3.73
CA PHE A 12 -4.18 2.37 -2.31
C PHE A 12 -3.51 3.70 -1.91
N LEU A 13 -2.23 3.88 -2.25
CA LEU A 13 -1.50 5.12 -1.95
C LEU A 13 -2.20 6.32 -2.58
N ILE A 14 -2.49 6.26 -3.88
CA ILE A 14 -3.18 7.34 -4.60
C ILE A 14 -4.48 7.71 -3.90
N TYR A 15 -5.27 6.70 -3.52
CA TYR A 15 -6.54 6.91 -2.83
C TYR A 15 -6.36 7.63 -1.48
N VAL A 16 -5.41 7.17 -0.66
CA VAL A 16 -5.09 7.76 0.65
C VAL A 16 -4.71 9.24 0.51
N PHE A 17 -3.79 9.57 -0.39
CA PHE A 17 -3.34 10.96 -0.55
C PHE A 17 -4.41 11.84 -1.21
N LYS A 18 -5.20 11.30 -2.15
CA LYS A 18 -6.33 11.99 -2.77
C LYS A 18 -7.38 12.39 -1.74
N HIS A 19 -7.62 11.53 -0.76
CA HIS A 19 -8.56 11.77 0.33
C HIS A 19 -7.95 12.42 1.57
N LYS A 20 -6.65 12.78 1.52
CA LYS A 20 -5.91 13.42 2.63
C LYS A 20 -6.00 12.62 3.93
N ILE A 21 -6.01 11.30 3.83
CA ILE A 21 -5.99 10.40 4.98
C ILE A 21 -4.58 10.40 5.56
N ASN A 22 -4.45 10.52 6.88
CA ASN A 22 -3.15 10.43 7.53
C ASN A 22 -2.71 8.96 7.58
N PHE A 23 -1.85 8.58 6.65
CA PHE A 23 -1.46 7.18 6.42
C PHE A 23 -0.85 6.52 7.66
N ASP A 24 0.17 7.13 8.25
CA ASP A 24 0.89 6.54 9.39
C ASP A 24 -0.03 6.42 10.62
N TYR A 25 -0.81 7.47 10.89
CA TYR A 25 -1.77 7.49 12.00
C TYR A 25 -2.85 6.41 11.85
N GLU A 26 -3.40 6.24 10.64
CA GLU A 26 -4.45 5.24 10.42
C GLU A 26 -3.93 3.80 10.49
N ILE A 27 -2.67 3.56 10.10
CA ILE A 27 -2.02 2.26 10.33
C ILE A 27 -1.89 1.99 11.83
N GLU A 28 -1.38 2.96 12.59
CA GLU A 28 -1.21 2.85 14.05
C GLU A 28 -2.54 2.59 14.75
N ARG A 29 -3.58 3.36 14.40
CA ARG A 29 -4.95 3.20 14.91
C ARG A 29 -5.52 1.81 14.60
N ALA A 30 -5.27 1.29 13.41
CA ALA A 30 -5.85 0.03 12.96
C ALA A 30 -5.12 -1.21 13.52
N LEU A 31 -3.81 -1.12 13.77
CA LEU A 31 -3.00 -2.27 14.19
C LEU A 31 -2.60 -2.26 15.67
N ASN A 32 -2.55 -1.09 16.31
CA ASN A 32 -2.13 -0.92 17.70
C ASN A 32 -0.80 -1.64 18.05
N THR A 33 0.14 -1.68 17.10
CA THR A 33 1.44 -2.36 17.22
C THR A 33 2.50 -1.65 16.38
N LYS A 34 3.76 -2.06 16.51
CA LYS A 34 4.87 -1.51 15.72
C LYS A 34 4.76 -1.97 14.27
N PHE A 35 5.08 -1.06 13.35
CA PHE A 35 5.11 -1.36 11.93
C PHE A 35 6.23 -0.61 11.22
N ARG A 36 6.56 -1.08 10.02
CA ARG A 36 7.34 -0.34 9.03
C ARG A 36 6.66 -0.46 7.67
N ILE A 37 6.89 0.53 6.81
CA ILE A 37 6.31 0.56 5.47
C ILE A 37 7.36 0.09 4.48
N ILE A 38 7.03 -0.96 3.73
CA ILE A 38 7.87 -1.53 2.69
C ILE A 38 7.28 -1.17 1.33
N LEU A 39 8.01 -0.41 0.53
CA LEU A 39 7.61 -0.07 -0.83
C LEU A 39 8.34 -0.97 -1.83
N LEU A 40 7.59 -1.71 -2.64
CA LEU A 40 8.18 -2.49 -3.73
C LEU A 40 8.50 -1.58 -4.92
N SER A 41 9.62 -1.80 -5.60
CA SER A 41 10.03 -0.94 -6.72
C SER A 41 9.07 -0.93 -7.93
N PRO A 42 8.29 -2.00 -8.26
CA PRO A 42 7.21 -1.91 -9.23
C PRO A 42 6.16 -0.84 -8.87
N VAL A 43 5.72 -0.78 -7.61
CA VAL A 43 4.74 0.23 -7.13
C VAL A 43 5.30 1.65 -7.29
N LYS A 44 6.58 1.83 -6.98
CA LYS A 44 7.27 3.11 -7.20
C LYS A 44 7.27 3.51 -8.69
N ARG A 45 7.64 2.57 -9.56
CA ARG A 45 7.69 2.79 -11.02
C ARG A 45 6.32 3.18 -11.58
N GLU A 46 5.27 2.50 -11.16
CA GLU A 46 3.89 2.83 -11.57
C GLU A 46 3.50 4.26 -11.16
N LEU A 47 3.81 4.69 -9.93
CA LEU A 47 3.57 6.07 -9.50
C LEU A 47 4.36 7.09 -10.35
N GLU A 48 5.63 6.80 -10.67
CA GLU A 48 6.46 7.66 -11.52
C GLU A 48 5.94 7.73 -12.97
N GLU A 49 5.47 6.63 -13.52
CA GLU A 49 4.86 6.54 -14.84
C GLU A 49 3.54 7.31 -14.90
N LEU A 50 2.68 7.16 -13.87
CA LEU A 50 1.45 7.92 -13.75
C LEU A 50 1.71 9.43 -13.73
N LEU A 51 2.77 9.89 -13.04
CA LEU A 51 3.10 11.31 -13.00
C LEU A 51 3.57 11.87 -14.35
N LYS A 52 4.19 11.02 -15.18
CA LYS A 52 4.61 11.35 -16.56
C LYS A 52 3.42 11.41 -17.52
N ASN A 53 2.31 10.75 -17.20
CA ASN A 53 1.10 10.80 -18.01
C ASN A 53 0.52 12.23 -18.06
N LYS A 54 0.38 12.77 -19.29
CA LYS A 54 -0.13 14.13 -19.55
C LYS A 54 -1.63 14.26 -19.32
N ASP A 55 -2.35 13.15 -19.32
CA ASP A 55 -3.78 13.12 -19.06
C ASP A 55 -4.10 13.17 -17.57
N LEU A 56 -3.12 12.88 -16.71
CA LEU A 56 -3.27 12.98 -15.26
C LEU A 56 -3.33 14.46 -14.83
N LYS A 57 -4.51 14.91 -14.39
CA LYS A 57 -4.82 16.32 -14.11
C LYS A 57 -5.37 16.55 -12.70
N GLY A 58 -5.27 17.81 -12.26
CA GLY A 58 -5.92 18.30 -11.05
C GLY A 58 -5.56 17.54 -9.77
N LYS A 59 -6.58 17.15 -9.01
CA LYS A 59 -6.44 16.48 -7.70
C LYS A 59 -5.70 15.15 -7.77
N GLU A 60 -5.77 14.45 -8.90
CA GLU A 60 -5.13 13.14 -9.05
C GLU A 60 -3.63 13.25 -9.24
N ARG A 61 -3.19 14.18 -10.10
CA ARG A 61 -1.77 14.53 -10.25
C ARG A 61 -1.15 14.97 -8.92
N LEU A 62 -1.89 15.78 -8.15
CA LEU A 62 -1.46 16.19 -6.81
C LEU A 62 -1.31 14.99 -5.87
N ALA A 63 -2.27 14.06 -5.87
CA ALA A 63 -2.22 12.86 -5.03
C ALA A 63 -1.00 11.98 -5.35
N VAL A 64 -0.73 11.73 -6.64
CA VAL A 64 0.46 10.98 -7.08
C VAL A 64 1.75 11.69 -6.66
N SER A 65 1.82 13.02 -6.84
CA SER A 65 3.00 13.80 -6.41
C SER A 65 3.22 13.74 -4.90
N LEU A 66 2.14 13.78 -4.10
CA LEU A 66 2.22 13.65 -2.65
C LEU A 66 2.66 12.24 -2.23
N ALA A 67 2.12 11.21 -2.91
CA ALA A 67 2.55 9.83 -2.71
C ALA A 67 4.06 9.69 -2.94
N LEU A 68 4.55 10.09 -4.12
CA LEU A 68 5.97 10.06 -4.47
C LEU A 68 6.85 10.86 -3.48
N SER A 69 6.35 11.98 -2.95
CA SER A 69 7.08 12.73 -1.92
C SER A 69 7.15 11.98 -0.60
N LYS A 70 6.06 11.32 -0.19
CA LYS A 70 5.98 10.61 1.09
C LYS A 70 6.79 9.32 1.07
N ILE A 71 6.72 8.56 -0.02
CA ILE A 71 7.38 7.24 -0.12
C ILE A 71 8.91 7.31 -0.15
N LYS A 72 9.51 8.49 -0.35
CA LYS A 72 10.97 8.69 -0.24
C LYS A 72 11.53 8.33 1.14
N ASN A 73 10.67 8.30 2.16
CA ASN A 73 11.04 7.94 3.52
C ASN A 73 10.76 6.46 3.85
N TYR A 74 10.31 5.65 2.88
CA TYR A 74 9.98 4.24 3.09
C TYR A 74 11.14 3.34 2.69
N ASP A 75 11.18 2.14 3.27
CA ASP A 75 12.15 1.11 2.90
C ASP A 75 11.78 0.58 1.51
N ILE A 76 12.64 0.81 0.52
CA ILE A 76 12.42 0.32 -0.84
C ILE A 76 13.03 -1.06 -0.98
N VAL A 77 12.23 -2.02 -1.43
CA VAL A 77 12.68 -3.36 -1.81
C VAL A 77 12.62 -3.47 -3.33
N GLU A 78 13.79 -3.72 -3.94
CA GLU A 78 13.90 -3.94 -5.37
C GLU A 78 13.38 -5.33 -5.75
N CYS A 79 12.47 -5.37 -6.71
CA CYS A 79 11.98 -6.62 -7.29
C CYS A 79 11.47 -6.41 -8.72
N GLU A 80 11.44 -7.51 -9.47
CA GLU A 80 10.96 -7.55 -10.85
C GLU A 80 9.49 -8.00 -10.92
N GLY A 81 8.87 -7.79 -12.09
CA GLY A 81 7.48 -8.14 -12.35
C GLY A 81 6.50 -6.99 -12.17
N TYR A 82 5.22 -7.31 -12.33
CA TYR A 82 4.08 -6.42 -12.11
C TYR A 82 3.81 -6.23 -10.62
N ALA A 83 3.24 -5.08 -10.22
CA ALA A 83 3.05 -4.74 -8.81
C ALA A 83 2.26 -5.81 -8.04
N ASP A 84 1.09 -6.22 -8.54
CA ASP A 84 0.25 -7.20 -7.85
C ASP A 84 0.97 -8.55 -7.60
N ASP A 85 1.63 -9.08 -8.63
CA ASP A 85 2.39 -10.33 -8.53
C ASP A 85 3.59 -10.17 -7.58
N ALA A 86 4.29 -9.04 -7.66
CA ALA A 86 5.42 -8.74 -6.78
C ALA A 86 4.98 -8.63 -5.31
N ILE A 87 3.85 -7.98 -5.05
CA ILE A 87 3.25 -7.84 -3.72
C ILE A 87 2.88 -9.21 -3.15
N LEU A 88 2.16 -10.04 -3.92
CA LEU A 88 1.78 -11.38 -3.50
C LEU A 88 3.01 -12.24 -3.21
N ASN A 89 3.98 -12.26 -4.13
CA ASN A 89 5.22 -13.02 -3.95
C ASN A 89 6.06 -12.54 -2.76
N TYR A 90 6.08 -11.23 -2.49
CA TYR A 90 6.75 -10.68 -1.31
C TYR A 90 6.08 -11.16 -0.02
N ALA A 91 4.76 -11.03 0.05
CA ALA A 91 3.97 -11.40 1.21
C ALA A 91 3.98 -12.91 1.50
N LEU A 92 4.08 -13.76 0.48
CA LEU A 92 4.21 -15.22 0.65
C LEU A 92 5.56 -15.67 1.23
N LYS A 93 6.61 -14.86 1.08
CA LYS A 93 7.99 -15.20 1.47
C LYS A 93 8.40 -14.62 2.82
N LYS A 94 7.53 -13.85 3.46
CA LYS A 94 7.82 -13.06 4.65
C LYS A 94 6.73 -13.23 5.69
N ASP A 95 7.15 -13.36 6.93
CA ASP A 95 6.23 -13.36 8.06
C ASP A 95 5.79 -11.93 8.39
N ASN A 96 4.61 -11.79 8.98
CA ASN A 96 4.08 -10.52 9.51
C ASN A 96 3.91 -9.42 8.45
N VAL A 97 3.57 -9.80 7.22
CA VAL A 97 3.22 -8.86 6.17
C VAL A 97 1.73 -8.57 6.19
N ILE A 98 1.37 -7.30 6.06
CA ILE A 98 0.01 -6.83 5.82
C ILE A 98 0.02 -6.05 4.52
N VAL A 99 -0.78 -6.49 3.56
CA VAL A 99 -0.88 -5.80 2.27
C VAL A 99 -1.97 -4.74 2.34
N ALA A 100 -1.64 -3.50 1.98
CA ALA A 100 -2.62 -2.42 1.91
C ALA A 100 -3.12 -2.26 0.47
N THR A 101 -4.33 -2.78 0.20
CA THR A 101 -4.98 -2.71 -1.11
C THR A 101 -6.50 -2.57 -0.97
N ASN A 102 -7.11 -1.82 -1.88
CA ASN A 102 -8.56 -1.75 -2.02
C ASN A 102 -9.08 -2.59 -3.20
N ASP A 103 -8.18 -3.24 -3.95
CA ASP A 103 -8.56 -4.12 -5.05
C ASP A 103 -9.19 -5.42 -4.52
N LYS A 104 -10.31 -5.82 -5.12
CA LYS A 104 -11.09 -6.97 -4.65
C LYS A 104 -10.44 -8.29 -5.04
N GLU A 105 -9.83 -8.35 -6.22
CA GLU A 105 -9.20 -9.56 -6.74
C GLU A 105 -7.92 -9.86 -5.97
N LEU A 106 -7.05 -8.86 -5.80
CA LEU A 106 -5.83 -8.97 -5.02
C LEU A 106 -6.16 -9.30 -3.56
N LYS A 107 -7.15 -8.63 -2.95
CA LYS A 107 -7.60 -8.96 -1.58
C LYS A 107 -8.01 -10.43 -1.46
N THR A 108 -8.78 -10.95 -2.42
CA THR A 108 -9.26 -12.34 -2.38
C THR A 108 -8.07 -13.30 -2.43
N LYS A 109 -7.16 -13.10 -3.39
CA LYS A 109 -5.92 -13.90 -3.53
C LYS A 109 -5.07 -13.89 -2.26
N LEU A 110 -4.89 -12.72 -1.63
CA LEU A 110 -4.10 -12.59 -0.39
C LEU A 110 -4.74 -13.33 0.78
N MET A 111 -6.05 -13.18 0.97
CA MET A 111 -6.78 -13.83 2.05
C MET A 111 -6.82 -15.35 1.89
N GLU A 112 -6.93 -15.87 0.66
CA GLU A 112 -6.83 -17.31 0.37
C GLU A 112 -5.45 -17.89 0.75
N ASN A 113 -4.42 -17.05 0.76
CA ASN A 113 -3.06 -17.38 1.18
C ASN A 113 -2.78 -17.01 2.66
N ASN A 114 -3.82 -16.71 3.46
CA ASN A 114 -3.71 -16.30 4.86
C ASN A 114 -2.85 -15.05 5.10
N ILE A 115 -2.77 -14.16 4.11
CA ILE A 115 -2.07 -12.88 4.22
C ILE A 115 -3.08 -11.81 4.67
N PRO A 116 -2.86 -11.13 5.80
CA PRO A 116 -3.72 -10.04 6.24
C PRO A 116 -3.78 -8.89 5.24
N VAL A 117 -4.95 -8.25 5.15
CA VAL A 117 -5.19 -7.15 4.21
C VAL A 117 -5.74 -5.93 4.91
N MET A 118 -5.12 -4.77 4.67
CA MET A 118 -5.57 -3.46 5.10
C MET A 118 -6.30 -2.74 3.95
N VAL A 119 -7.49 -2.21 4.22
CA VAL A 119 -8.30 -1.50 3.22
C VAL A 119 -8.73 -0.13 3.74
N VAL A 120 -8.95 0.83 2.84
CA VAL A 120 -9.62 2.09 3.21
C VAL A 120 -11.13 1.91 3.24
N ARG A 121 -11.78 2.37 4.31
CA ARG A 121 -13.24 2.41 4.49
C ARG A 121 -13.75 3.83 4.65
N GLN A 122 -14.95 4.06 4.09
CA GLN A 122 -15.67 5.34 4.14
C GLN A 122 -14.83 6.56 3.71
N LYS A 123 -13.77 6.33 2.92
CA LYS A 123 -12.78 7.34 2.53
C LYS A 123 -12.07 8.03 3.71
N LYS A 124 -12.02 7.37 4.87
CA LYS A 124 -11.62 7.98 6.14
C LYS A 124 -10.62 7.15 6.94
N TYR A 125 -10.88 5.86 7.09
CA TYR A 125 -10.14 5.06 8.07
C TYR A 125 -9.71 3.70 7.51
N PHE A 126 -8.69 3.10 8.11
CA PHE A 126 -8.21 1.78 7.71
C PHE A 126 -8.88 0.67 8.50
N GLU A 127 -9.16 -0.44 7.85
CA GLU A 127 -9.69 -1.66 8.47
C GLU A 127 -8.84 -2.85 8.01
N VAL A 128 -8.52 -3.74 8.94
CA VAL A 128 -7.63 -4.88 8.70
C VAL A 128 -8.42 -6.18 8.79
N PHE A 129 -8.17 -7.07 7.84
CA PHE A 129 -8.78 -8.39 7.72
C PHE A 129 -7.70 -9.47 7.82
N GLY A 130 -8.08 -10.65 8.30
CA GLY A 130 -7.18 -11.82 8.31
C GLY A 130 -6.13 -11.82 9.41
N MET A 131 -6.19 -10.87 10.36
CA MET A 131 -5.45 -10.96 11.62
C MET A 131 -6.28 -11.75 12.64
N VAL A 132 -5.67 -12.75 13.28
CA VAL A 132 -6.25 -13.57 14.36
C VAL A 132 -5.40 -13.40 15.61
#